data_AF-A0A955DEH5-F1
#
_entry.id   AF-A0A955DEH5-F1
#
_cell.length_a   1.000
_cell.length_b   1.000
_cell.length_c   1.000
_cell.angle_alpha   90.00
_cell.angle_beta   90.00
_cell.angle_gamma   90.00
#
_symmetry.space_group_name_H-M   'P 1'
#
loop_
_entity.id
_entity.type
_entity.pdbx_description
1 polymer ?
#
loop_
_entity_poly.entity_id
_entity_poly.type
_entity_poly.pdbx_seq_one_letter_code
_entity_poly.pdbx_strand_id
1 'polypeptide(L)'
;PDATDPGEIRMMIGPGGYVGVTRVEDGHLTIGAAIDPRRTPAAETARDVVVRIVRPHRPGLADALAGASPDEWFGAPPLARRRPCLATTRVLVIGDAAGYVEPFTGEGMAWALDAGRRAAILVAGGWRASLLADWPRDHARHVRRRQRWCGALRSVLHRPRLASAALWLGGGCPGVIDGAIRAIAASPPAVRAVSP
;
A
#
# COMPACT_ATOMS: atom_id res chain seq x y z
N PRO A 1 -13.55 15.76 -15.29
CA PRO A 1 -12.22 16.10 -14.72
C PRO A 1 -11.36 14.84 -14.55
N ASP A 2 -10.34 14.67 -15.41
CA ASP A 2 -9.32 13.60 -15.40
C ASP A 2 -9.74 12.28 -14.72
N ALA A 3 -10.61 11.50 -15.38
CA ALA A 3 -11.03 10.22 -14.83
C ALA A 3 -9.84 9.26 -14.76
N THR A 4 -9.65 8.62 -13.62
CA THR A 4 -8.90 7.36 -13.57
C THR A 4 -9.77 6.30 -14.23
N ASP A 5 -9.21 5.48 -15.13
CA ASP A 5 -10.00 4.45 -15.80
C ASP A 5 -10.52 3.44 -14.77
N PRO A 6 -11.73 2.88 -14.95
CA PRO A 6 -12.22 1.81 -14.08
C PRO A 6 -11.19 0.66 -13.99
N GLY A 7 -10.84 0.25 -12.77
CA GLY A 7 -9.83 -0.78 -12.53
C GLY A 7 -8.37 -0.30 -12.59
N GLU A 8 -8.12 1.01 -12.68
CA GLU A 8 -6.79 1.61 -12.58
C GLU A 8 -6.59 2.28 -11.21
N ILE A 9 -5.43 2.06 -10.61
CA ILE A 9 -4.95 2.86 -9.47
C ILE A 9 -3.83 3.76 -9.96
N ARG A 10 -4.01 5.07 -9.82
CA ARG A 10 -2.98 6.05 -10.16
C ARG A 10 -2.22 6.47 -8.92
N MET A 11 -0.91 6.25 -8.94
CA MET A 11 0.00 6.57 -7.84
C MET A 11 0.84 7.79 -8.20
N MET A 12 0.65 8.88 -7.46
CA MET A 12 1.41 10.13 -7.58
C MET A 12 2.38 10.26 -6.41
N ILE A 13 3.65 10.55 -6.70
CA ILE A 13 4.71 10.57 -5.71
C ILE A 13 5.28 11.99 -5.63
N GLY A 14 5.53 12.46 -4.41
CA GLY A 14 6.14 13.77 -4.21
C GLY A 14 6.85 13.90 -2.87
N PRO A 15 7.41 15.08 -2.57
CA PRO A 15 8.11 15.29 -1.30
C PRO A 15 7.14 15.09 -0.13
N GLY A 16 7.52 14.24 0.82
CA GLY A 16 6.71 13.94 2.00
C GLY A 16 5.85 12.67 1.88
N GLY A 17 5.64 12.09 0.70
CA GLY A 17 4.79 10.90 0.59
C GLY A 17 4.34 10.52 -0.81
N TYR A 18 3.23 9.78 -0.89
CA TYR A 18 2.54 9.47 -2.13
C TYR A 18 1.02 9.50 -1.94
N VAL A 19 0.30 9.72 -3.04
CA VAL A 19 -1.16 9.75 -3.11
C VAL A 19 -1.63 8.76 -4.16
N GLY A 20 -2.51 7.85 -3.77
CA GLY A 20 -3.23 6.94 -4.65
C GLY A 20 -4.63 7.49 -4.94
N VAL A 21 -5.03 7.47 -6.21
CA VAL A 21 -6.39 7.80 -6.65
C VAL A 21 -6.94 6.64 -7.46
N THR A 22 -8.11 6.17 -7.09
CA THR A 22 -8.84 5.13 -7.82
C THR A 22 -10.28 5.55 -8.03
N ARG A 23 -10.89 5.12 -9.13
CA ARG A 23 -12.31 5.30 -9.39
C ARG A 23 -13.07 4.11 -8.82
N VAL A 24 -14.04 4.38 -7.97
CA VAL A 24 -14.96 3.38 -7.41
C VAL A 24 -16.28 3.38 -8.17
N GLU A 25 -17.20 2.49 -7.78
CA GLU A 25 -18.55 2.42 -8.34
C GLU A 25 -19.26 3.80 -8.27
N ASP A 26 -20.23 4.00 -9.16
CA ASP A 26 -21.02 5.24 -9.28
C ASP A 26 -20.22 6.51 -9.65
N GLY A 27 -18.97 6.35 -10.09
CA GLY A 27 -18.16 7.46 -10.59
C GLY A 27 -17.46 8.29 -9.51
N HIS A 28 -17.55 7.86 -8.25
CA HIS A 28 -16.80 8.47 -7.16
C HIS A 28 -15.31 8.12 -7.24
N LEU A 29 -14.49 8.94 -6.58
CA LEU A 29 -13.06 8.71 -6.43
C LEU A 29 -12.74 8.39 -4.97
N THR A 30 -11.91 7.37 -4.75
CA THR A 30 -11.25 7.16 -3.47
C THR A 30 -9.81 7.67 -3.55
N ILE A 31 -9.44 8.45 -2.55
CA ILE A 31 -8.13 9.07 -2.44
C ILE A 31 -7.50 8.61 -1.13
N GLY A 32 -6.32 8.00 -1.24
CA GLY A 32 -5.52 7.57 -0.10
C GLY A 32 -4.14 8.18 -0.16
N ALA A 33 -3.57 8.55 0.99
CA ALA A 33 -2.24 9.13 1.07
C ALA A 33 -1.42 8.49 2.18
N ALA A 34 -0.14 8.25 1.89
CA ALA A 34 0.84 7.86 2.89
C ALA A 34 1.86 8.99 3.01
N ILE A 35 1.90 9.63 4.19
CA ILE A 35 2.68 10.83 4.47
C ILE A 35 3.70 10.51 5.57
N ASP A 36 4.97 10.86 5.36
CA ASP A 36 6.00 10.82 6.40
C ASP A 36 5.98 12.17 7.16
N PRO A 37 5.51 12.20 8.42
CA PRO A 37 5.42 13.44 9.18
C PRO A 37 6.79 14.07 9.42
N ARG A 38 7.89 13.30 9.38
CA ARG A 38 9.25 13.84 9.56
C ARG A 38 9.76 14.59 8.33
N ARG A 39 9.11 14.40 7.18
CA ARG A 39 9.44 15.06 5.91
C ARG A 39 8.40 16.11 5.52
N THR A 40 7.44 16.35 6.40
CA THR A 40 6.35 17.30 6.21
C THR A 40 6.63 18.53 7.09
N PRO A 41 6.58 19.76 6.53
CA PRO A 41 6.68 20.97 7.35
C PRO A 41 5.63 20.97 8.46
N ALA A 42 6.01 21.43 9.67
CA ALA A 42 5.11 21.42 10.82
C ALA A 42 3.82 22.25 10.63
N ALA A 43 3.84 23.21 9.70
CA ALA A 43 2.68 24.04 9.36
C ALA A 43 1.76 23.41 8.30
N GLU A 44 2.17 22.34 7.61
CA GLU A 44 1.34 21.68 6.58
C GLU A 44 0.39 20.67 7.23
N THR A 45 -0.89 20.74 6.84
CA THR A 45 -1.86 19.68 7.12
C THR A 45 -1.68 18.50 6.16
N ALA A 46 -2.29 17.35 6.47
CA ALA A 46 -2.29 16.19 5.56
C ALA A 46 -2.88 16.56 4.18
N ARG A 47 -3.94 17.38 4.15
CA ARG A 47 -4.54 17.91 2.93
C ARG A 47 -3.54 18.73 2.12
N ASP A 48 -2.77 19.60 2.77
CA ASP A 48 -1.81 20.46 2.05
C ASP A 48 -0.72 19.63 1.37
N VAL A 49 -0.24 18.58 2.04
CA VAL A 49 0.69 17.60 1.43
C VAL A 49 0.05 16.91 0.24
N VAL A 50 -1.19 16.44 0.36
CA VAL A 50 -1.92 15.79 -0.74
C VAL A 50 -2.07 16.74 -1.92
N VAL A 51 -2.56 17.96 -1.70
CA VAL A 51 -2.74 18.98 -2.75
C VAL A 51 -1.40 19.26 -3.44
N ARG A 52 -0.31 19.39 -2.68
CA ARG A 52 1.04 19.61 -3.22
C ARG A 52 1.52 18.45 -4.09
N ILE A 53 1.23 17.19 -3.71
CA ILE A 53 1.60 16.01 -4.51
C ILE A 53 0.72 15.88 -5.77
N VAL A 54 -0.57 16.18 -5.66
CA VAL A 54 -1.55 16.00 -6.74
C VAL A 54 -1.47 17.11 -7.79
N ARG A 55 -1.23 18.37 -7.38
CA ARG A 55 -1.31 19.57 -8.23
C ARG A 55 -0.49 19.49 -9.54
N PRO A 56 0.77 19.01 -9.56
CA PRO A 56 1.54 18.89 -10.80
C PRO A 56 0.95 17.88 -11.79
N HIS A 57 0.19 16.90 -11.31
CA HIS A 57 -0.30 15.77 -12.09
C HIS A 57 -1.78 15.91 -12.48
N ARG A 58 -2.58 16.58 -11.64
CA ARG A 58 -4.04 16.69 -11.73
C ARG A 58 -4.52 18.02 -11.12
N PRO A 59 -4.28 19.18 -11.77
CA PRO A 59 -4.58 20.49 -11.18
C PRO A 59 -6.06 20.66 -10.81
N GLY A 60 -6.99 20.20 -11.65
CA GLY A 60 -8.42 20.27 -11.35
C GLY A 60 -8.85 19.42 -10.14
N LEU A 61 -8.18 18.29 -9.90
CA LEU A 61 -8.41 17.51 -8.67
C LEU A 61 -7.81 18.21 -7.45
N ALA A 62 -6.62 18.80 -7.60
CA ALA A 62 -5.97 19.54 -6.52
C ALA A 62 -6.80 20.76 -6.07
N ASP A 63 -7.48 21.44 -6.99
CA ASP A 63 -8.35 22.57 -6.66
C ASP A 63 -9.61 22.10 -5.91
N ALA A 64 -10.22 20.98 -6.33
CA ALA A 64 -11.32 20.36 -5.60
C ALA A 64 -10.91 19.94 -4.18
N LEU A 65 -9.73 19.34 -4.03
CA LEU A 65 -9.21 18.90 -2.72
C LEU A 65 -8.81 20.08 -1.82
N ALA A 66 -8.38 21.21 -2.40
CA ALA A 66 -8.08 22.41 -1.63
C ALA A 66 -9.33 23.06 -1.03
N GLY A 67 -10.48 22.93 -1.73
CA GLY A 67 -11.79 23.37 -1.24
C GLY A 67 -12.46 22.42 -0.24
N ALA A 68 -11.96 21.19 -0.10
CA ALA A 68 -12.45 20.21 0.87
C ALA A 68 -12.08 20.61 2.31
N SER A 69 -12.97 20.29 3.26
CA SER A 69 -12.74 20.56 4.67
C SER A 69 -11.60 19.67 5.20
N PRO A 70 -10.68 20.17 6.03
CA PRO A 70 -9.66 19.36 6.68
C PRO A 70 -10.23 18.18 7.48
N ASP A 71 -11.44 18.31 8.01
CA ASP A 71 -12.12 17.29 8.81
C ASP A 71 -12.60 16.08 7.98
N GLU A 72 -12.56 16.18 6.65
CA GLU A 72 -12.88 15.08 5.73
C GLU A 72 -11.70 14.11 5.55
N TRP A 73 -10.54 14.40 6.16
CA TRP A 73 -9.34 13.56 6.10
C TRP A 73 -9.16 12.73 7.36
N PHE A 74 -9.32 11.42 7.22
CA PHE A 74 -9.06 10.47 8.29
C PHE A 74 -7.60 10.02 8.27
N GLY A 75 -6.87 10.34 9.34
CA GLY A 75 -5.52 9.84 9.57
C GLY A 75 -5.53 8.55 10.36
N ALA A 76 -4.78 7.54 9.91
CA ALA A 76 -4.43 6.39 10.74
C ALA A 76 -3.05 6.60 11.37
N PRO A 77 -2.84 6.25 12.66
CA PRO A 77 -1.51 6.25 13.24
C PRO A 77 -0.60 5.27 12.48
N PRO A 78 0.74 5.37 12.59
CA PRO A 78 1.67 4.51 11.87
C PRO A 78 1.28 3.04 11.98
N LEU A 79 0.78 2.49 10.87
CA LEU A 79 0.19 1.16 10.84
C LEU A 79 1.25 0.07 11.00
N ALA A 80 2.53 0.39 10.74
CA ALA A 80 3.64 -0.55 10.84
C ALA A 80 3.83 -1.07 12.27
N ARG A 81 3.20 -2.21 12.57
CA ARG A 81 3.29 -2.91 13.85
C ARG A 81 3.84 -4.29 13.66
N ARG A 82 4.73 -4.70 14.59
CA ARG A 82 5.15 -6.09 14.74
C ARG A 82 4.47 -6.68 15.97
N ARG A 83 3.91 -7.88 15.81
CA ARG A 83 3.35 -8.66 16.90
C ARG A 83 4.30 -9.80 17.25
N PRO A 84 4.70 -9.94 18.53
CA PRO A 84 5.61 -11.01 18.94
C PRO A 84 4.90 -12.38 18.99
N CYS A 85 3.58 -12.37 19.21
CA CYS A 85 2.76 -13.57 19.31
C CYS A 85 1.63 -13.51 18.28
N LEU A 86 1.55 -14.54 17.44
CA LEU A 86 0.53 -14.68 16.40
C LEU A 86 -0.50 -15.77 16.72
N ALA A 87 -0.28 -16.58 17.76
CA ALA A 87 -1.17 -17.64 18.17
C ALA A 87 -1.14 -17.85 19.69
N THR A 88 -2.31 -17.98 20.31
CA THR A 88 -2.47 -18.45 21.70
C THR A 88 -3.64 -19.44 21.74
N THR A 89 -3.92 -20.05 22.90
CA THR A 89 -4.97 -21.06 23.05
C THR A 89 -6.29 -20.57 22.45
N ARG A 90 -6.75 -21.25 21.39
CA ARG A 90 -7.98 -20.97 20.64
C ARG A 90 -8.03 -19.61 19.95
N VAL A 91 -6.89 -18.98 19.70
CA VAL A 91 -6.80 -17.68 19.02
C VAL A 91 -5.66 -17.71 18.01
N LEU A 92 -5.98 -17.39 16.75
CA LEU A 92 -5.01 -17.09 15.70
C LEU A 92 -5.17 -15.64 15.27
N VAL A 93 -4.05 -14.92 15.17
CA VAL A 93 -4.04 -13.52 14.74
C VAL A 93 -3.75 -13.46 13.24
N ILE A 94 -4.60 -12.79 12.47
CA ILE A 94 -4.51 -12.67 11.01
C ILE A 94 -4.59 -11.21 10.55
N GLY A 95 -4.28 -10.95 9.28
CA GLY A 95 -4.39 -9.62 8.67
C GLY A 95 -3.57 -8.56 9.39
N ASP A 96 -4.06 -7.32 9.43
CA ASP A 96 -3.35 -6.19 10.04
C ASP A 96 -3.10 -6.38 11.55
N ALA A 97 -3.93 -7.20 12.22
CA ALA A 97 -3.72 -7.56 13.61
C ALA A 97 -2.46 -8.41 13.81
N ALA A 98 -2.02 -9.17 12.81
CA ALA A 98 -0.80 -9.99 12.83
C ALA A 98 0.47 -9.18 12.53
N GLY A 99 0.29 -7.94 12.08
CA GLY A 99 1.35 -7.00 11.76
C GLY A 99 1.23 -6.50 10.33
N TYR A 100 1.35 -5.19 10.18
CA TYR A 100 1.16 -4.49 8.91
C TYR A 100 2.49 -3.95 8.39
N VAL A 101 2.68 -4.05 7.08
CA VAL A 101 3.70 -3.33 6.35
C VAL A 101 2.97 -2.67 5.20
N GLU A 102 3.02 -1.35 5.14
CA GLU A 102 2.31 -0.58 4.12
C GLU A 102 2.72 -1.01 2.70
N PRO A 103 1.81 -1.63 1.93
CA PRO A 103 2.07 -1.93 0.54
C PRO A 103 1.75 -0.71 -0.32
N PHE A 104 2.72 -0.31 -1.14
CA PHE A 104 2.56 0.75 -2.14
C PHE A 104 1.40 0.52 -3.13
N THR A 105 0.94 -0.72 -3.30
CA THR A 105 -0.12 -1.12 -4.24
C THR A 105 -1.43 -1.56 -3.56
N GLY A 106 -1.63 -1.29 -2.26
CA GLY A 106 -2.92 -1.62 -1.60
C GLY A 106 -3.16 -3.12 -1.34
N GLU A 107 -2.13 -3.95 -1.41
CA GLU A 107 -2.18 -5.41 -1.25
C GLU A 107 -2.62 -5.90 0.15
N GLY A 108 -2.82 -5.02 1.12
CA GLY A 108 -3.15 -5.38 2.51
C GLY A 108 -4.38 -6.29 2.61
N MET A 109 -5.43 -5.98 1.82
CA MET A 109 -6.65 -6.79 1.80
C MET A 109 -6.41 -8.19 1.22
N ALA A 110 -5.67 -8.30 0.11
CA ALA A 110 -5.34 -9.59 -0.48
C ALA A 110 -4.57 -10.49 0.50
N TRP A 111 -3.68 -9.89 1.31
CA TRP A 111 -2.93 -10.62 2.32
C TRP A 111 -3.79 -11.03 3.51
N ALA A 112 -4.67 -10.15 3.98
CA ALA A 112 -5.60 -10.48 5.05
C ALA A 112 -6.51 -11.66 4.66
N LEU A 113 -7.00 -11.67 3.41
CA LEU A 113 -7.82 -12.76 2.87
C LEU A 113 -7.05 -14.08 2.76
N ASP A 114 -5.83 -14.08 2.21
CA ASP A 114 -5.01 -15.30 2.12
C ASP A 114 -4.63 -15.83 3.51
N ALA A 115 -4.30 -14.94 4.46
CA ALA A 115 -4.03 -15.30 5.85
C ALA A 115 -5.26 -15.93 6.52
N GLY A 116 -6.45 -15.34 6.33
CA GLY A 116 -7.71 -15.88 6.85
C GLY A 116 -8.04 -17.25 6.27
N ARG A 117 -7.91 -17.43 4.95
CA ARG A 117 -8.11 -18.71 4.27
C ARG A 117 -7.20 -19.81 4.82
N ARG A 118 -5.92 -19.50 5.04
CA ARG A 118 -4.94 -20.46 5.59
C ARG A 118 -5.23 -20.81 7.04
N ALA A 119 -5.52 -19.80 7.85
CA ALA A 119 -5.93 -20.00 9.24
C ALA A 119 -7.16 -20.91 9.32
N ALA A 120 -8.16 -20.68 8.46
CA ALA A 120 -9.36 -21.51 8.37
C ALA A 120 -9.04 -22.99 8.04
N ILE A 121 -8.17 -23.24 7.05
CA ILE A 121 -7.73 -24.60 6.69
C ILE A 121 -7.03 -25.28 7.87
N LEU A 122 -6.17 -24.55 8.59
CA LEU A 122 -5.44 -25.10 9.73
C LEU A 122 -6.33 -25.49 10.91
N VAL A 123 -7.43 -24.75 11.13
CA VAL A 123 -8.38 -25.01 12.23
C VAL A 123 -9.57 -25.87 11.82
N ALA A 124 -9.73 -26.23 10.54
CA ALA A 124 -10.87 -26.98 10.03
C ALA A 124 -11.07 -28.34 10.74
N GLY A 125 -9.98 -29.00 11.15
CA GLY A 125 -9.99 -30.24 11.92
C GLY A 125 -10.13 -30.05 13.45
N GLY A 126 -10.40 -28.83 13.91
CA GLY A 126 -10.45 -28.47 15.32
C GLY A 126 -9.14 -27.90 15.88
N TRP A 127 -9.21 -27.42 17.13
CA TRP A 127 -8.06 -26.85 17.81
C TRP A 127 -7.08 -27.94 18.27
N ARG A 128 -5.81 -27.79 17.90
CA ARG A 128 -4.68 -28.63 18.34
C ARG A 128 -3.55 -27.75 18.85
N ALA A 129 -2.87 -28.18 19.91
CA ALA A 129 -1.78 -27.39 20.53
C ALA A 129 -0.63 -27.07 19.55
N SER A 130 -0.42 -27.92 18.53
CA SER A 130 0.57 -27.69 17.47
C SER A 130 0.31 -26.41 16.65
N LEU A 131 -0.93 -25.89 16.62
CA LEU A 131 -1.25 -24.63 15.93
C LEU A 131 -0.51 -23.42 16.49
N LEU A 132 -0.14 -23.45 17.77
CA LEU A 132 0.67 -22.40 18.41
C LEU A 132 2.03 -22.24 17.73
N ALA A 133 2.56 -23.33 17.16
CA ALA A 133 3.84 -23.32 16.45
C ALA A 133 3.65 -23.28 14.93
N ASP A 134 2.60 -23.90 14.40
CA ASP A 134 2.39 -24.01 12.95
C ASP A 134 1.95 -22.69 12.33
N TRP A 135 1.06 -21.95 12.98
CA TRP A 135 0.57 -20.67 12.44
C TRP A 135 1.69 -19.61 12.31
N PRO A 136 2.51 -19.34 13.34
CA PRO A 136 3.63 -18.40 13.17
C PRO A 136 4.61 -18.81 12.06
N ARG A 137 4.84 -20.11 11.85
CA ARG A 137 5.71 -20.62 10.78
C ARG A 137 5.10 -20.42 9.40
N ASP A 138 3.83 -20.79 9.22
CA ASP A 138 3.12 -20.62 7.95
C ASP A 138 3.01 -19.13 7.58
N HIS A 139 2.61 -18.30 8.55
CA HIS A 139 2.55 -16.86 8.40
C HIS A 139 3.93 -16.27 8.05
N ALA A 140 5.00 -16.66 8.75
CA ALA A 140 6.35 -16.17 8.46
C ALA A 140 6.84 -16.55 7.05
N ARG A 141 6.52 -17.75 6.55
CA ARG A 141 6.89 -18.19 5.19
C ARG A 141 6.23 -17.31 4.13
N HIS A 142 4.96 -16.97 4.31
CA HIS A 142 4.21 -16.15 3.35
C HIS A 142 4.52 -14.66 3.46
N VAL A 143 4.65 -14.16 4.68
CA VAL A 143 4.81 -12.73 4.96
C VAL A 143 6.25 -12.26 4.81
N ARG A 144 7.28 -13.04 5.20
CA ARG A 144 8.69 -12.57 5.11
C ARG A 144 9.17 -12.36 3.68
N ARG A 145 8.79 -13.24 2.75
CA ARG A 145 9.15 -13.09 1.32
C ARG A 145 8.55 -11.81 0.76
N ARG A 146 7.33 -11.47 1.15
CA ARG A 146 6.54 -10.35 0.61
C ARG A 146 6.86 -9.01 1.31
N GLN A 147 7.08 -8.99 2.62
CA GLN A 147 7.54 -7.82 3.37
C GLN A 147 8.94 -7.33 2.94
N ARG A 148 9.84 -8.25 2.56
CA ARG A 148 11.16 -7.90 2.00
C ARG A 148 11.01 -7.08 0.71
N TRP A 149 10.04 -7.44 -0.13
CA TRP A 149 9.75 -6.70 -1.37
C TRP A 149 9.12 -5.34 -1.12
N CYS A 150 8.14 -5.21 -0.21
CA CYS A 150 7.58 -3.91 0.14
C CYS A 150 8.61 -2.98 0.80
N GLY A 151 9.46 -3.52 1.67
CA GLY A 151 10.59 -2.79 2.25
C GLY A 151 11.59 -2.32 1.20
N ALA A 152 11.93 -3.17 0.22
CA ALA A 152 12.79 -2.81 -0.90
C ALA A 152 12.17 -1.73 -1.79
N LEU A 153 10.89 -1.88 -2.18
CA LEU A 153 10.16 -0.92 -3.01
C LEU A 153 10.08 0.45 -2.31
N ARG A 154 9.71 0.46 -1.03
CA ARG A 154 9.67 1.67 -0.20
C ARG A 154 11.05 2.33 -0.08
N SER A 155 12.12 1.53 0.01
CA SER A 155 13.49 2.05 0.10
C SER A 155 13.97 2.67 -1.22
N VAL A 156 13.53 2.13 -2.35
CA VAL A 156 13.79 2.68 -3.70
C VAL A 156 12.98 3.96 -3.92
N LEU A 157 11.70 3.96 -3.57
CA LEU A 157 10.80 5.12 -3.71
C LEU A 157 11.17 6.29 -2.79
N HIS A 158 11.74 6.03 -1.61
CA HIS A 158 12.26 7.09 -0.73
C HIS A 158 13.68 7.57 -1.08
N ARG A 159 14.30 7.01 -2.12
CA ARG A 159 15.60 7.43 -2.67
C ARG A 159 15.42 7.94 -4.11
N PRO A 160 15.08 9.22 -4.29
CA PRO A 160 14.74 9.78 -5.61
C PRO A 160 15.82 9.51 -6.68
N ARG A 161 17.10 9.49 -6.31
CA ARG A 161 18.20 9.18 -7.25
C ARG A 161 18.19 7.72 -7.77
N LEU A 162 17.74 6.76 -6.96
CA LEU A 162 17.63 5.35 -7.37
C LEU A 162 16.33 5.09 -8.11
N ALA A 163 15.23 5.75 -7.74
CA ALA A 163 13.99 5.71 -8.50
C ALA A 163 14.18 6.32 -9.90
N SER A 164 14.84 7.48 -9.99
CA SER A 164 15.18 8.10 -11.27
C SER A 164 16.15 7.26 -12.10
N ALA A 165 17.17 6.64 -11.49
CA ALA A 165 18.08 5.73 -12.20
C ALA A 165 17.37 4.43 -12.65
N ALA A 166 16.47 3.87 -11.85
CA ALA A 166 15.69 2.69 -12.21
C ALA A 166 14.66 2.98 -13.32
N LEU A 167 14.08 4.18 -13.34
CA LEU A 167 13.20 4.65 -14.41
C LEU A 167 14.01 4.96 -15.69
N TRP A 168 15.20 5.54 -15.57
CA TRP A 168 16.12 5.75 -16.69
C TRP A 168 16.62 4.44 -17.31
N LEU A 169 16.95 3.45 -16.48
CA LEU A 169 17.36 2.11 -16.93
C LEU A 169 16.16 1.28 -17.43
N GLY A 170 14.97 1.49 -16.87
CA GLY A 170 13.73 0.80 -17.25
C GLY A 170 13.05 1.40 -18.49
N GLY A 171 13.34 2.65 -18.85
CA GLY A 171 12.83 3.32 -20.05
C GLY A 171 13.25 2.66 -21.37
N GLY A 172 14.20 1.72 -21.35
CA GLY A 172 14.60 0.91 -22.50
C GLY A 172 13.93 -0.47 -22.60
N CYS A 173 13.26 -0.96 -21.55
CA CYS A 173 12.76 -2.35 -21.48
C CYS A 173 11.41 -2.48 -20.76
N PRO A 174 10.27 -2.26 -21.46
CA PRO A 174 8.91 -2.38 -20.91
C PRO A 174 8.64 -3.72 -20.19
N GLY A 175 9.24 -4.81 -20.64
CA GLY A 175 9.02 -6.16 -20.10
C GLY A 175 9.51 -6.38 -18.65
N VAL A 176 10.47 -5.58 -18.16
CA VAL A 176 10.98 -5.71 -16.78
C VAL A 176 10.02 -5.07 -15.78
N ILE A 177 9.41 -3.95 -16.15
CA ILE A 177 8.36 -3.28 -15.37
C ILE A 177 7.12 -4.17 -15.32
N ASP A 178 6.70 -4.73 -16.46
CA ASP A 178 5.57 -5.65 -16.51
C ASP A 178 5.83 -6.96 -15.75
N GLY A 179 7.08 -7.44 -15.73
CA GLY A 179 7.48 -8.61 -14.96
C GLY A 179 7.43 -8.36 -13.45
N ALA A 180 7.83 -7.17 -13.01
CA ALA A 180 7.71 -6.75 -11.62
C ALA A 180 6.24 -6.56 -11.21
N ILE A 181 5.42 -5.92 -12.05
CA ILE A 181 3.98 -5.72 -11.80
C ILE A 181 3.24 -7.08 -11.74
N ARG A 182 3.55 -8.00 -12.66
CA ARG A 182 2.97 -9.36 -12.66
C ARG A 182 3.43 -10.23 -11.49
N ALA A 183 4.64 -10.04 -10.99
CA ALA A 183 5.12 -10.73 -9.80
C ALA A 183 4.52 -10.16 -8.50
N ILE A 184 4.04 -8.92 -8.53
CA ILE A 184 3.44 -8.22 -7.38
C ILE A 184 1.96 -8.57 -7.23
N ALA A 185 1.21 -8.66 -8.32
CA ALA A 185 -0.24 -8.73 -8.24
C ALA A 185 -0.82 -10.14 -8.43
N ALA A 186 -1.59 -10.59 -7.44
CA ALA A 186 -2.57 -11.65 -7.62
C ALA A 186 -3.80 -11.04 -8.35
N SER A 187 -3.67 -10.87 -9.67
CA SER A 187 -4.53 -10.06 -10.56
C SER A 187 -4.33 -8.55 -10.38
N PRO A 188 -3.44 -7.91 -11.18
CA PRO A 188 -3.18 -6.48 -11.05
C PRO A 188 -4.35 -5.66 -11.58
N PRO A 189 -4.89 -4.69 -10.81
CA PRO A 189 -5.34 -3.46 -11.45
C PRO A 189 -4.15 -2.83 -12.18
N ALA A 190 -4.40 -2.15 -13.31
CA ALA A 190 -3.33 -1.47 -14.04
C ALA A 190 -2.73 -0.38 -13.12
N VAL A 191 -1.48 -0.54 -12.69
CA VAL A 191 -0.78 0.46 -11.86
C VAL A 191 0.03 1.34 -12.80
N ARG A 192 -0.35 2.62 -12.92
CA ARG A 192 0.45 3.64 -13.61
C ARG A 192 1.10 4.55 -12.58
N ALA A 193 2.42 4.45 -12.44
CA ALA A 193 3.22 5.42 -11.71
C ALA A 193 3.53 6.60 -12.64
N VAL A 194 3.24 7.82 -12.18
CA VAL A 194 3.57 9.04 -12.90
C VAL A 194 4.55 9.84 -12.05
N SER A 195 5.66 10.25 -12.66
CA SER A 195 6.63 11.20 -12.10
C SER A 195 6.56 12.49 -12.94
N PRO A 196 6.84 13.66 -12.35
CA PRO A 196 6.85 14.93 -13.07
C PRO A 196 7.89 14.96 -14.20
#